data_AF-A0A7C6SHL8-F1
#
_entry.id   AF-A0A7C6SHL8-F1
#
_cell.length_a   1.000
_cell.length_b   1.000
_cell.length_c   1.000
_cell.angle_alpha   90.00
_cell.angle_beta   90.00
_cell.angle_gamma   90.00
#
_symmetry.space_group_name_H-M   'P 1'
#
loop_
_entity.id
_entity.type
_entity.pdbx_description
1 polymer ?
#
loop_
_entity_poly.entity_id
_entity_poly.type
_entity_poly.pdbx_seq_one_letter_code
_entity_poly.pdbx_strand_id
1 'polypeptide(L)' 'MSFRKHRTSRRKVCYFTKNKVKYIDYKDTELLNRFISANGKIIPRRVTGTKAKYQRPLAVAIKRAREMALIPYVKD' A
#
# COMPACT_ATOMS: atom_id res chain seq x y z
N MET A 1 37.21 5.63 -6.76
CA MET A 1 35.94 4.98 -6.35
C MET A 1 34.90 6.08 -6.06
N SER A 2 33.89 6.22 -6.92
CA SER A 2 32.84 7.23 -6.73
C SER A 2 31.92 6.83 -5.59
N PHE A 3 31.97 7.55 -4.47
CA PHE A 3 31.01 7.41 -3.38
C PHE A 3 29.62 7.78 -3.93
N ARG A 4 28.77 6.77 -4.15
CA ARG A 4 27.37 6.94 -4.51
C ARG A 4 26.71 7.82 -3.45
N LYS A 5 26.59 9.12 -3.76
CA LYS A 5 25.88 10.12 -2.95
C LYS A 5 24.45 9.61 -2.77
N HIS A 6 24.16 9.07 -1.59
CA HIS A 6 22.82 8.64 -1.23
C HIS A 6 21.92 9.87 -1.32
N ARG A 7 21.18 10.00 -2.43
CA ARG A 7 20.14 11.02 -2.55
C ARG A 7 19.14 10.73 -1.43
N THR A 8 19.16 11.55 -0.39
CA THR A 8 18.19 11.52 0.70
C THR A 8 16.83 11.79 0.09
N SER A 9 16.09 10.72 -0.20
CA SER A 9 14.74 10.80 -0.73
C SER A 9 13.87 11.53 0.28
N ARG A 10 13.11 12.54 -0.19
CA ARG A 10 12.16 13.28 0.64
C ARG A 10 11.26 12.31 1.39
N ARG A 11 11.05 12.55 2.69
CA ARG A 11 10.17 11.72 3.52
C ARG A 11 8.77 11.70 2.90
N LYS A 12 8.35 10.53 2.42
CA LYS A 12 7.00 10.33 1.87
C LYS A 12 5.97 10.44 2.98
N VAL A 13 4.91 11.19 2.73
CA VAL A 13 3.81 11.36 3.70
C VAL A 13 2.83 10.20 3.56
N CYS A 14 2.43 9.62 4.68
CA CYS A 14 1.45 8.54 4.71
C CYS A 14 0.05 9.07 4.34
N TYR A 15 -0.53 8.53 3.26
CA TYR A 15 -1.88 8.84 2.78
C TYR A 15 -2.94 8.75 3.90
N PHE A 16 -2.97 7.65 4.64
CA PHE A 16 -3.94 7.43 5.73
C PHE A 16 -3.84 8.45 6.86
N THR A 17 -2.62 8.93 7.15
CA THR A 17 -2.43 9.96 8.18
C THR A 17 -2.93 11.31 7.71
N LYS A 18 -2.66 11.67 6.44
CA LYS A 18 -3.11 12.93 5.84
C LYS A 18 -4.64 12.99 5.75
N ASN A 19 -5.27 11.88 5.35
CA ASN A 19 -6.70 11.80 5.15
C ASN A 19 -7.49 11.43 6.42
N LYS A 20 -6.80 11.34 7.58
CA LYS A 20 -7.40 10.97 8.88
C LYS A 20 -8.27 9.71 8.84
N VAL A 21 -7.89 8.75 8.01
CA VAL A 21 -8.62 7.48 7.87
C VAL A 21 -8.40 6.65 9.13
N LYS A 22 -9.50 6.33 9.82
CA LYS A 22 -9.48 5.53 11.06
C LYS A 22 -9.52 4.02 10.77
N TYR A 23 -10.27 3.62 9.75
CA TYR A 23 -10.51 2.21 9.40
C TYR A 23 -10.28 1.98 7.91
N ILE A 24 -9.74 0.81 7.56
CA ILE A 24 -9.50 0.40 6.17
C ILE A 24 -10.40 -0.81 5.93
N ASP A 25 -11.50 -0.61 5.20
CA ASP A 25 -12.41 -1.70 4.84
C ASP A 25 -11.85 -2.47 3.64
N TYR A 26 -12.16 -3.76 3.57
CA TYR A 26 -11.84 -4.63 2.43
C TYR A 26 -12.83 -4.41 1.26
N LYS A 27 -13.99 -3.80 1.52
CA LYS A 27 -15.01 -3.49 0.51
C LYS A 27 -14.63 -2.32 -0.39
N ASP A 28 -13.76 -1.43 0.08
CA ASP A 28 -13.31 -0.24 -0.65
C ASP A 28 -12.26 -0.58 -1.72
N THR A 29 -12.69 -1.23 -2.80
CA THR A 29 -11.79 -1.70 -3.87
C THR A 29 -10.99 -0.58 -4.52
N GLU A 30 -11.58 0.61 -4.67
CA GLU A 30 -10.90 1.79 -5.23
C GLU A 30 -9.68 2.23 -4.40
N LEU A 31 -9.83 2.21 -3.07
CA LEU A 31 -8.75 2.58 -2.16
C LEU A 31 -7.67 1.51 -2.17
N LEU A 32 -8.05 0.23 -2.12
CA LEU A 32 -7.13 -0.89 -2.06
C LEU A 32 -6.32 -1.04 -3.37
N ASN A 33 -6.95 -0.80 -4.52
CA ASN A 33 -6.29 -0.85 -5.82
C ASN A 33 -5.10 0.12 -5.92
N ARG A 34 -5.12 1.27 -5.22
CA ARG A 34 -3.99 2.22 -5.19
C ARG A 34 -2.75 1.68 -4.46
N PHE A 35 -2.92 0.67 -3.61
CA PHE A 35 -1.83 0.05 -2.83
C PHE A 35 -1.40 -1.31 -3.39
N ILE A 36 -1.87 -1.63 -4.59
CA ILE A 36 -1.56 -2.86 -5.31
C ILE A 36 -0.83 -2.48 -6.61
N SER A 37 0.18 -3.28 -6.96
CA SER A 37 0.95 -3.12 -8.19
C SER A 37 0.13 -3.59 -9.40
N ALA A 38 0.57 -3.23 -10.62
CA ALA A 38 -0.08 -3.69 -11.85
C ALA A 38 -0.30 -5.21 -11.84
N ASN A 39 0.69 -5.98 -11.44
CA ASN A 39 0.68 -7.45 -11.37
C ASN A 39 -0.17 -8.02 -10.22
N GLY A 40 -0.95 -7.21 -9.51
CA GLY A 40 -1.77 -7.64 -8.38
C GLY A 40 -1.02 -7.80 -7.05
N LYS A 41 0.29 -7.55 -6.97
CA LYS A 41 1.09 -7.68 -5.73
C LYS A 41 0.92 -6.48 -4.79
N ILE A 42 0.94 -6.70 -3.47
CA ILE A 42 0.87 -5.61 -2.47
C ILE A 42 2.14 -4.77 -2.52
N ILE A 43 1.99 -3.45 -2.67
CA ILE A 43 3.13 -2.53 -2.74
C ILE A 43 3.79 -2.40 -1.35
N PRO A 44 5.13 -2.53 -1.24
CA PRO A 44 5.81 -2.39 0.04
C PRO A 44 5.78 -0.95 0.55
N ARG A 45 5.73 -0.79 1.89
CA ARG A 45 5.65 0.50 2.59
C ARG A 45 6.70 1.54 2.15
N ARG A 46 7.88 1.10 1.72
CA ARG A 46 8.98 1.97 1.27
C ARG A 46 8.62 2.77 0.01
N VAL A 47 7.74 2.21 -0.83
CA VAL A 47 7.30 2.83 -2.06
C VAL A 47 6.14 3.78 -1.77
N THR A 48 5.15 3.34 -0.99
CA THR A 48 3.92 4.10 -0.68
C THR A 48 4.09 5.14 0.43
N GLY A 49 5.08 5.00 1.31
CA GLY A 49 5.28 5.90 2.45
C GLY A 49 4.25 5.70 3.58
N THR A 50 3.54 4.57 3.61
CA THR A 50 2.57 4.26 4.65
C THR A 50 3.25 3.95 5.98
N LYS A 51 2.69 4.42 7.10
CA LYS A 51 3.18 4.05 8.44
C LYS A 51 2.90 2.56 8.70
N ALA A 52 3.78 1.90 9.46
CA ALA A 52 3.64 0.47 9.81
C ALA A 52 2.27 0.15 10.44
N LYS A 53 1.72 1.05 11.26
CA LYS A 53 0.40 0.91 11.88
C LYS A 53 -0.76 0.80 10.88
N TYR A 54 -0.65 1.43 9.71
CA TYR A 54 -1.67 1.35 8.65
C TYR A 54 -1.37 0.24 7.65
N GLN A 55 -0.08 -0.08 7.42
CA GLN A 55 0.31 -1.12 6.48
C GLN A 55 -0.17 -2.52 6.90
N ARG A 56 -0.15 -2.84 8.20
CA ARG A 56 -0.64 -4.13 8.71
C ARG A 56 -2.14 -4.35 8.44
N PRO A 57 -3.05 -3.44 8.87
CA PRO A 57 -4.47 -3.60 8.57
C PRO A 57 -4.77 -3.50 7.08
N LEU A 58 -4.04 -2.67 6.32
CA LEU A 58 -4.15 -2.64 4.87
C LEU A 58 -3.84 -4.00 4.23
N ALA A 59 -2.77 -4.67 4.64
CA ALA A 59 -2.43 -5.99 4.11
C ALA A 59 -3.51 -7.03 4.44
N VAL A 60 -4.12 -6.96 5.63
CA VAL A 60 -5.25 -7.83 6.01
C VAL A 60 -6.48 -7.53 5.17
N ALA A 61 -6.82 -6.25 4.98
CA ALA A 61 -7.94 -5.83 4.13
C ALA A 61 -7.77 -6.30 2.68
N ILE A 62 -6.57 -6.16 2.10
CA ILE A 62 -6.29 -6.66 0.74
C ILE A 62 -6.43 -8.18 0.67
N LYS A 63 -5.94 -8.93 1.68
CA LYS A 63 -6.09 -10.39 1.70
C LYS A 63 -7.55 -10.83 1.75
N ARG A 64 -8.36 -10.20 2.62
CA ARG A 64 -9.80 -10.43 2.69
C ARG A 64 -10.50 -10.08 1.38
N ALA A 65 -10.15 -8.96 0.77
CA ALA A 65 -10.71 -8.56 -0.52
C ALA A 65 -10.39 -9.58 -1.64
N ARG A 66 -9.23 -10.24 -1.58
CA ARG A 66 -8.88 -11.32 -2.51
C ARG A 66 -9.66 -12.61 -2.27
N GLU A 67 -9.86 -12.99 -1.01
CA GLU A 67 -10.71 -14.13 -0.64
C GLU A 67 -12.15 -13.93 -1.10
N MET A 68 -12.66 -12.69 -1.04
CA MET A 68 -13.98 -12.30 -1.52
C MET A 68 -14.06 -12.06 -3.04
N ALA A 69 -13.01 -12.38 -3.80
CA ALA A 69 -12.90 -12.16 -5.25
C ALA A 69 -13.09 -10.70 -5.72
N LEU A 70 -12.99 -9.71 -4.83
CA LEU A 70 -13.06 -8.29 -5.17
C LEU A 70 -11.76 -7.78 -5.82
N ILE A 71 -10.65 -8.45 -5.53
CA ILE A 71 -9.31 -8.11 -6.03
C ILE A 71 -8.63 -9.40 -6.49
N PRO A 72 -8.03 -9.44 -7.70
CA PRO A 72 -7.36 -10.63 -8.19
C PRO A 72 -5.99 -10.85 -7.51
N TYR A 73 -5.57 -12.11 -7.44
CA TYR A 73 -4.24 -12.50 -6.94
C TYR A 73 -3.13 -12.17 -7.93
N VAL A 74 -3.42 -12.30 -9.23
CA VAL A 74 -2.53 -12.04 -10.35
C VAL A 74 -3.31 -11.24 -11.39
N LYS A 75 -2.68 -10.22 -11.94
CA LYS A 75 -3.14 -9.47 -13.11
C LYS A 75 -2.02 -9.56 -14.14
N ASP A 76 -2.39 -9.74 -15.41
CA ASP A 76 -1.49 -9.83 -16.55
C ASP A 76 -0.82 -8.48 -16.88
#